data_AF-A0A6H9SB41-F1
#
_entry.id   AF-A0A6H9SB41-F1
#
_cell.length_a   1.000
_cell.length_b   1.000
_cell.length_c   1.000
_cell.angle_alpha   90.00
_cell.angle_beta   90.00
_cell.angle_gamma   90.00
#
_symmetry.space_group_name_H-M   'P 1'
#
loop_
_entity.id
_entity.type
_entity.pdbx_description
1 polymer ?
#
loop_
_entity_poly.entity_id
_entity_poly.type
_entity_poly.pdbx_seq_one_letter_code
_entity_poly.pdbx_strand_id
1 'polypeptide(L)'
;QQHCQQCHGVNRIGGAGPALLPQSLSRIKPDEIRQVIENGRPASQMAAFGAVLEPAQIDGLTHYLQRPPAVEPTWSEDDTRRSHRLLADVASLPDKPQHNADPLNLFVVVEAGDHHVDIVDGDRFEVLARFASHFAVHGGPKFSPDGRFVYFASRDGWISLY
;
A
#
# COMPACT_ATOMS: atom_id res chain seq x y z
N GLN A 1 14.68 -5.44 -13.13
CA GLN A 1 13.46 -5.74 -13.92
C GLN A 1 12.95 -7.15 -13.59
N GLN A 2 13.71 -8.21 -13.89
CA GLN A 2 13.28 -9.61 -13.69
C GLN A 2 12.77 -9.96 -12.28
N HIS A 3 13.48 -9.53 -11.22
CA HIS A 3 13.13 -9.92 -9.84
C HIS A 3 12.42 -8.84 -9.03
N CYS A 4 12.78 -7.57 -9.25
CA CYS A 4 12.38 -6.49 -8.34
C CYS A 4 11.12 -5.74 -8.81
N GLN A 5 10.88 -5.66 -10.12
CA GLN A 5 9.88 -4.75 -10.70
C GLN A 5 8.45 -5.17 -10.37
N GLN A 6 8.17 -6.47 -10.28
CA GLN A 6 6.85 -7.00 -9.93
C GLN A 6 6.35 -6.43 -8.60
N CYS A 7 7.24 -6.28 -7.61
CA CYS A 7 6.88 -5.76 -6.30
C CYS A 7 7.07 -4.25 -6.20
N HIS A 8 8.16 -3.71 -6.75
CA HIS A 8 8.55 -2.30 -6.57
C HIS A 8 8.13 -1.37 -7.71
N GLY A 9 7.33 -1.88 -8.66
CA GLY A 9 6.78 -1.13 -9.76
C GLY A 9 7.79 -0.80 -10.87
N VAL A 10 7.24 -0.43 -12.03
CA VAL A 10 8.04 0.15 -13.13
C VAL A 10 8.69 1.44 -12.62
N ASN A 11 9.95 1.68 -12.98
CA ASN A 11 10.69 2.86 -12.55
C ASN A 11 10.87 3.03 -11.01
N ARG A 12 10.65 1.96 -10.22
CA ARG A 12 10.82 1.94 -8.74
C ARG A 12 9.79 2.77 -7.97
N ILE A 13 8.63 3.05 -8.57
CA ILE A 13 7.59 3.90 -7.96
C ILE A 13 6.76 3.20 -6.87
N GLY A 14 7.01 1.92 -6.61
CA GLY A 14 6.28 1.13 -5.63
C GLY A 14 5.13 0.34 -6.26
N GLY A 15 4.64 -0.62 -5.49
CA GLY A 15 3.59 -1.57 -5.84
C GLY A 15 3.24 -2.36 -4.57
N ALA A 16 3.35 -3.69 -4.59
CA ALA A 16 3.24 -4.48 -3.36
C ALA A 16 4.39 -4.17 -2.37
N GLY A 17 5.57 -3.87 -2.91
CA GLY A 17 6.72 -3.35 -2.18
C GLY A 17 6.75 -1.81 -2.19
N PRO A 18 7.52 -1.19 -1.27
CA PRO A 18 7.67 0.27 -1.24
C PRO A 18 8.37 0.81 -2.49
N ALA A 19 8.22 2.10 -2.75
CA ALA A 19 9.03 2.81 -3.73
C ALA A 19 10.52 2.73 -3.36
N LEU A 20 11.38 2.53 -4.35
CA LEU A 20 12.84 2.43 -4.19
C LEU A 20 13.56 3.62 -4.84
N LEU A 21 12.94 4.80 -4.76
CA LEU A 21 13.56 6.05 -5.19
C LEU A 21 14.56 6.52 -4.13
N PRO A 22 15.61 7.28 -4.52
CA PRO A 22 16.60 7.80 -3.56
C PRO A 22 15.96 8.55 -2.38
N GLN A 23 14.90 9.32 -2.64
CA GLN A 23 14.16 10.05 -1.62
C GLN A 23 13.42 9.11 -0.66
N SER A 24 12.80 8.04 -1.18
CA SER A 24 12.12 7.01 -0.38
C SER A 24 13.09 6.23 0.50
N LEU A 25 14.31 6.03 0.02
CA LEU A 25 15.38 5.30 0.72
C LEU A 25 16.30 6.22 1.55
N SER A 26 16.01 7.52 1.62
CA SER A 26 16.91 8.54 2.21
C SER A 26 17.33 8.28 3.66
N ARG A 27 16.56 7.48 4.40
CA ARG A 27 16.84 7.10 5.80
C ARG A 27 17.58 5.76 5.94
N ILE A 28 17.76 5.01 4.85
CA ILE A 28 18.36 3.68 4.84
C ILE A 28 19.77 3.80 4.28
N LYS A 29 20.76 3.27 5.01
CA LYS A 29 22.16 3.35 4.55
C LYS A 29 22.41 2.41 3.37
N PRO A 30 23.38 2.70 2.49
CA PRO A 30 23.66 1.85 1.32
C PRO A 30 23.99 0.41 1.71
N ASP A 31 24.78 0.21 2.76
CA ASP A 31 25.12 -1.14 3.26
C ASP A 31 23.90 -1.89 3.77
N GLU A 32 22.93 -1.18 4.35
CA GLU A 32 21.67 -1.77 4.81
C GLU A 32 20.78 -2.16 3.61
N ILE A 33 20.74 -1.32 2.56
CA ILE A 33 20.07 -1.67 1.29
C ILE A 33 20.68 -2.96 0.72
N ARG A 34 22.01 -3.03 0.69
CA ARG A 34 22.75 -4.20 0.22
C ARG A 34 22.39 -5.46 1.03
N GLN A 35 22.40 -5.36 2.36
CA GLN A 35 22.02 -6.45 3.27
C GLN A 35 20.57 -6.90 3.07
N VAL A 36 19.65 -5.97 2.80
CA VAL A 36 18.24 -6.27 2.52
C VAL A 36 18.08 -7.01 1.18
N ILE A 37 18.83 -6.64 0.14
CA ILE A 37 18.80 -7.36 -1.14
C ILE A 37 19.36 -8.78 -0.96
N GLU A 38 20.46 -8.92 -0.23
CA GLU A 38 21.13 -10.20 -0.02
C GLU A 38 20.29 -11.15 0.84
N ASN A 39 19.78 -10.68 1.98
CA ASN A 39 19.18 -11.51 3.03
C ASN A 39 17.65 -11.41 3.11
N GLY A 40 17.03 -10.53 2.32
CA GLY A 40 15.60 -10.25 2.41
C GLY A 40 15.26 -9.48 3.69
N ARG A 41 13.97 -9.42 4.03
CA ARG A 41 13.50 -8.85 5.31
C ARG A 41 12.56 -9.80 6.04
N PRO A 42 12.89 -10.21 7.28
CA PRO A 42 12.02 -11.02 8.11
C PRO A 42 10.62 -10.42 8.26
N ALA A 43 9.60 -11.28 8.39
CA ALA A 43 8.19 -10.90 8.52
C ALA A 43 7.68 -10.00 7.38
N SER A 44 8.25 -10.14 6.18
CA SER A 44 7.81 -9.41 4.98
C SER A 44 7.89 -10.31 3.75
N GLN A 45 7.29 -9.85 2.65
CA GLN A 45 7.39 -10.51 1.35
C GLN A 45 8.69 -10.18 0.59
N MET A 46 9.63 -9.43 1.19
CA MET A 46 10.92 -9.13 0.59
C MET A 46 11.85 -10.34 0.71
N ALA A 47 11.96 -11.11 -0.37
CA ALA A 47 12.79 -12.30 -0.46
C ALA A 47 14.31 -11.97 -0.42
N ALA A 48 15.10 -12.97 -0.04
CA ALA A 48 16.56 -12.95 -0.12
C ALA A 48 17.02 -13.28 -1.55
N PHE A 49 17.97 -12.51 -2.08
CA PHE A 49 18.53 -12.72 -3.41
C PHE A 49 20.00 -13.14 -3.41
N GLY A 50 20.64 -13.32 -2.24
CA GLY A 50 22.05 -13.73 -2.15
C GLY A 50 22.37 -15.10 -2.77
N ALA A 51 21.36 -15.98 -2.92
CA ALA A 51 21.52 -17.27 -3.61
C ALA A 51 21.22 -17.21 -5.12
N VAL A 52 20.71 -16.07 -5.61
CA VAL A 52 20.25 -15.89 -7.00
C VAL A 52 21.14 -14.89 -7.76
N LEU A 53 21.69 -13.90 -7.05
CA LEU A 53 22.50 -12.83 -7.60
C LEU A 53 23.93 -12.91 -7.05
N GLU A 54 24.89 -12.73 -7.95
CA GLU A 54 26.31 -12.59 -7.57
C GLU A 54 26.52 -11.31 -6.75
N PRO A 55 27.52 -11.27 -5.84
CA PRO A 55 27.80 -10.09 -5.02
C PRO A 55 27.92 -8.79 -5.82
N ALA A 56 28.59 -8.84 -6.99
CA ALA A 56 28.74 -7.68 -7.87
C ALA A 56 27.40 -7.19 -8.47
N GLN A 57 26.43 -8.08 -8.69
CA GLN A 57 25.09 -7.69 -9.14
C GLN A 57 24.31 -7.01 -8.01
N ILE A 58 24.44 -7.48 -6.78
CA ILE A 58 23.84 -6.87 -5.59
C ILE A 58 24.42 -5.47 -5.34
N ASP A 59 25.73 -5.31 -5.48
CA ASP A 59 26.40 -4.01 -5.39
C ASP A 59 25.92 -3.05 -6.48
N GLY A 60 25.81 -3.55 -7.72
CA GLY A 60 25.27 -2.80 -8.85
C GLY A 60 23.82 -2.34 -8.64
N LEU A 61 22.97 -3.19 -8.04
CA LEU A 61 21.60 -2.83 -7.67
C LEU A 61 21.59 -1.76 -6.57
N THR A 62 22.41 -1.93 -5.52
CA THR A 62 22.54 -0.95 -4.43
C THR A 62 22.90 0.43 -4.98
N HIS A 63 23.92 0.51 -5.85
CA HIS A 63 24.30 1.75 -6.50
C HIS A 63 23.22 2.29 -7.44
N TYR A 64 22.52 1.41 -8.19
CA TYR A 64 21.39 1.82 -9.02
C TYR A 64 20.29 2.49 -8.21
N LEU A 65 19.97 1.97 -7.02
CA LEU A 65 18.94 2.53 -6.14
C LEU A 65 19.26 3.94 -5.64
N GLN A 66 20.53 4.33 -5.62
CA GLN A 66 20.95 5.69 -5.26
C GLN A 66 20.82 6.70 -6.41
N ARG A 67 20.72 6.23 -7.65
CA ARG A 67 20.60 7.13 -8.81
C ARG A 67 19.18 7.68 -8.92
N PRO A 68 19.01 9.00 -9.17
CA PRO A 68 17.72 9.58 -9.52
C PRO A 68 17.07 8.84 -10.70
N PRO A 69 15.73 8.79 -10.77
CA PRO A 69 15.07 8.26 -11.95
C PRO A 69 15.39 9.13 -13.17
N ALA A 70 15.45 8.52 -14.35
CA ALA A 70 15.70 9.25 -15.60
C ALA A 70 14.59 10.28 -15.91
N VAL A 71 13.37 9.98 -15.46
CA VAL A 71 12.22 10.88 -15.53
C VAL A 71 11.67 10.99 -14.11
N GLU A 72 11.63 12.19 -13.56
CA GLU A 72 11.01 12.41 -12.26
C GLU A 72 9.49 12.25 -12.38
N PRO A 73 8.86 11.47 -11.48
CA PRO A 73 7.41 11.40 -11.42
C PRO A 73 6.87 12.76 -10.98
N THR A 74 5.90 13.28 -11.74
CA THR A 74 5.17 14.50 -11.38
C THR A 74 3.73 14.16 -11.01
N TRP A 75 3.16 14.94 -10.10
CA TRP A 75 1.75 14.84 -9.70
C TRP A 75 1.23 16.25 -9.42
N SER A 76 0.37 16.74 -10.30
CA SER A 76 -0.22 18.08 -10.20
C SER A 76 -1.57 18.06 -9.47
N GLU A 77 -2.05 19.24 -9.14
CA GLU A 77 -3.42 19.41 -8.63
C GLU A 77 -4.46 18.96 -9.68
N ASP A 78 -4.18 19.17 -10.97
CA ASP A 78 -5.04 18.70 -12.05
C ASP A 78 -5.02 17.17 -12.18
N ASP A 79 -3.89 16.51 -11.92
CA ASP A 79 -3.84 15.05 -11.81
C ASP A 79 -4.73 14.55 -10.66
N THR A 80 -4.68 15.24 -9.52
CA THR A 80 -5.53 14.95 -8.36
C THR A 80 -7.01 15.11 -8.68
N ARG A 81 -7.40 16.20 -9.36
CA ARG A 81 -8.79 16.43 -9.77
C ARG A 81 -9.26 15.39 -10.80
N ARG A 82 -8.40 15.00 -11.73
CA ARG A 82 -8.71 13.98 -12.75
C ARG A 82 -8.81 12.56 -12.17
N SER A 83 -8.06 12.26 -11.10
CA SER A 83 -8.13 10.96 -10.45
C SER A 83 -9.32 10.84 -9.49
N HIS A 84 -9.85 11.96 -8.99
CA HIS A 84 -10.98 11.97 -8.07
C HIS A 84 -12.26 11.43 -8.73
N ARG A 85 -12.89 10.46 -8.06
CA ARG A 85 -14.14 9.82 -8.51
C ARG A 85 -15.10 9.73 -7.33
N LEU A 86 -16.32 10.22 -7.51
CA LEU A 86 -17.42 10.01 -6.58
C LEU A 86 -18.18 8.74 -6.99
N LEU A 87 -18.12 7.71 -6.16
CA LEU A 87 -18.82 6.45 -6.39
C LEU A 87 -20.28 6.52 -5.88
N ALA A 88 -20.54 7.36 -4.89
CA ALA A 88 -21.85 7.68 -4.36
C ALA A 88 -21.90 9.14 -3.92
N ASP A 89 -23.08 9.76 -3.96
CA ASP A 89 -23.28 11.08 -3.37
C ASP A 89 -23.35 10.95 -1.85
N VAL A 90 -22.31 11.45 -1.16
CA VAL A 90 -22.19 11.40 0.30
C VAL A 90 -23.38 12.07 1.00
N ALA A 91 -23.97 13.12 0.39
CA ALA A 91 -25.12 13.81 0.96
C ALA A 91 -26.41 12.97 0.95
N SER A 92 -26.46 11.94 0.11
CA SER A 92 -27.60 11.01 0.01
C SER A 92 -27.51 9.80 0.93
N LEU A 93 -26.36 9.58 1.59
CA LEU A 93 -26.13 8.40 2.40
C LEU A 93 -26.87 8.47 3.75
N PRO A 94 -27.38 7.34 4.27
CA PRO A 94 -28.00 7.28 5.60
C PRO A 94 -27.08 7.82 6.70
N ASP A 95 -27.64 8.55 7.65
CA ASP A 95 -26.94 9.16 8.79
C ASP A 95 -26.83 8.21 10.00
N LYS A 96 -27.43 7.02 9.92
CA LYS A 96 -27.40 5.97 10.94
C LYS A 96 -26.88 4.65 10.36
N PRO A 97 -26.20 3.81 11.18
CA PRO A 97 -25.80 2.48 10.77
C PRO A 97 -26.97 1.67 10.19
N GLN A 98 -26.72 0.96 9.10
CA GLN A 98 -27.70 0.07 8.45
C GLN A 98 -27.54 -1.39 8.91
N HIS A 99 -26.84 -1.60 10.03
CA HIS A 99 -26.61 -2.87 10.69
C HIS A 99 -26.91 -2.75 12.17
N ASN A 100 -27.04 -3.90 12.85
CA ASN A 100 -27.31 -3.95 14.29
C ASN A 100 -26.06 -4.17 15.17
N ALA A 101 -24.87 -4.26 14.56
CA ALA A 101 -23.60 -4.36 15.28
C ALA A 101 -23.24 -3.07 16.02
N ASP A 102 -22.47 -3.17 17.11
CA ASP A 102 -21.89 -2.03 17.81
C ASP A 102 -20.88 -1.30 16.89
N PRO A 103 -21.13 -0.02 16.51
CA PRO A 103 -20.22 0.73 15.65
C PRO A 103 -18.82 0.92 16.23
N LEU A 104 -18.66 0.83 17.55
CA LEU A 104 -17.37 0.94 18.23
C LEU A 104 -16.63 -0.40 18.34
N ASN A 105 -17.29 -1.50 17.98
CA ASN A 105 -16.71 -2.85 17.96
C ASN A 105 -16.73 -3.46 16.55
N LEU A 106 -16.45 -2.66 15.53
CA LEU A 106 -16.26 -3.14 14.16
C LEU A 106 -14.78 -3.39 13.87
N PHE A 107 -14.51 -4.49 13.18
CA PHE A 107 -13.20 -4.79 12.63
C PHE A 107 -13.16 -4.48 11.14
N VAL A 108 -12.10 -3.80 10.71
CA VAL A 108 -11.79 -3.59 9.29
C VAL A 108 -10.63 -4.53 8.95
N VAL A 109 -10.95 -5.62 8.25
CA VAL A 109 -9.98 -6.67 7.90
C VAL A 109 -9.55 -6.47 6.45
N VAL A 110 -8.25 -6.28 6.24
CA VAL A 110 -7.68 -6.14 4.89
C VAL A 110 -7.13 -7.49 4.43
N GLU A 111 -7.71 -8.05 3.39
CA GLU A 111 -7.27 -9.28 2.76
C GLU A 111 -6.23 -8.99 1.67
N ALA A 112 -4.95 -9.01 2.04
CA ALA A 112 -3.86 -8.67 1.13
C ALA A 112 -3.74 -9.63 -0.08
N GLY A 113 -4.25 -10.87 0.05
CA GLY A 113 -4.12 -11.91 -0.97
C GLY A 113 -4.99 -11.70 -2.20
N ASP A 114 -6.24 -11.26 -2.01
CA ASP A 114 -7.21 -11.07 -3.09
C ASP A 114 -7.70 -9.61 -3.23
N HIS A 115 -7.10 -8.70 -2.45
CA HIS A 115 -7.37 -7.26 -2.44
C HIS A 115 -8.80 -6.89 -2.03
N HIS A 116 -9.38 -7.59 -1.06
CA HIS A 116 -10.67 -7.23 -0.47
C HIS A 116 -10.52 -6.60 0.92
N VAL A 117 -11.58 -5.90 1.33
CA VAL A 117 -11.78 -5.47 2.70
C VAL A 117 -13.10 -6.03 3.20
N ASP A 118 -13.05 -6.60 4.39
CA ASP A 118 -14.21 -7.06 5.13
C ASP A 118 -14.48 -6.13 6.32
N ILE A 119 -15.74 -5.75 6.50
CA ILE A 119 -16.25 -5.12 7.71
C ILE A 119 -16.88 -6.21 8.55
N VAL A 120 -16.33 -6.46 9.73
CA VAL A 120 -16.71 -7.59 10.59
C VAL A 120 -17.30 -7.09 11.90
N ASP A 121 -18.44 -7.64 12.29
CA ASP A 121 -19.04 -7.47 13.61
C ASP A 121 -18.12 -8.09 14.67
N GLY A 122 -17.61 -7.30 15.60
CA GLY A 122 -16.66 -7.76 16.61
C GLY A 122 -17.26 -8.61 17.73
N ASP A 123 -18.59 -8.59 17.92
CA ASP A 123 -19.26 -9.42 18.92
C ASP A 123 -19.58 -10.81 18.36
N ARG A 124 -20.00 -10.86 17.08
CA ARG A 124 -20.50 -12.09 16.44
C ARG A 124 -19.53 -12.69 15.42
N PHE A 125 -18.49 -11.97 15.05
CA PHE A 125 -17.54 -12.31 13.97
C PHE A 125 -18.23 -12.57 12.62
N GLU A 126 -19.32 -11.85 12.35
CA GLU A 126 -20.04 -11.91 11.09
C GLU A 126 -19.52 -10.84 10.12
N VAL A 127 -19.32 -11.22 8.85
CA VAL A 127 -18.97 -10.28 7.78
C VAL A 127 -20.23 -9.48 7.40
N LEU A 128 -20.22 -8.18 7.70
CA LEU A 128 -21.29 -7.23 7.39
C LEU A 128 -21.21 -6.72 5.95
N ALA A 129 -19.99 -6.54 5.45
CA ALA A 129 -19.73 -6.14 4.08
C ALA A 129 -18.36 -6.68 3.62
N ARG A 130 -18.26 -7.02 2.33
CA ARG A 130 -17.02 -7.35 1.64
C ARG A 130 -16.96 -6.56 0.34
N PHE A 131 -15.87 -5.86 0.09
CA PHE A 131 -15.71 -5.06 -1.12
C PHE A 131 -14.27 -5.10 -1.64
N ALA A 132 -14.14 -4.95 -2.95
CA ALA A 132 -12.83 -4.86 -3.59
C ALA A 132 -12.16 -3.53 -3.20
N SER A 133 -10.89 -3.62 -2.83
CA SER A 133 -10.04 -2.48 -2.54
C SER A 133 -9.07 -2.24 -3.70
N HIS A 134 -8.41 -1.07 -3.68
CA HIS A 134 -7.26 -0.84 -4.55
C HIS A 134 -6.11 -1.80 -4.21
N PHE A 135 -5.27 -2.07 -5.20
CA PHE A 135 -4.13 -2.95 -5.05
C PHE A 135 -3.22 -2.51 -3.90
N ALA A 136 -2.87 -3.45 -3.02
CA ALA A 136 -1.95 -3.23 -1.91
C ALA A 136 -2.33 -2.05 -0.98
N VAL A 137 -3.55 -2.07 -0.42
CA VAL A 137 -3.89 -1.26 0.76
C VAL A 137 -2.81 -1.42 1.83
N HIS A 138 -2.35 -0.31 2.39
CA HIS A 138 -1.24 -0.30 3.33
C HIS A 138 -1.40 0.74 4.43
N GLY A 139 -0.86 0.40 5.59
CA GLY A 139 -1.14 1.12 6.82
C GLY A 139 -2.46 0.68 7.44
N GLY A 140 -2.68 1.08 8.69
CA GLY A 140 -3.96 0.86 9.34
C GLY A 140 -5.03 1.79 8.76
N PRO A 141 -6.26 1.29 8.51
CA PRO A 141 -7.39 2.14 8.12
C PRO A 141 -7.53 3.35 9.04
N LYS A 142 -7.99 4.47 8.48
CA LYS A 142 -8.23 5.72 9.23
C LYS A 142 -9.71 6.02 9.24
N PHE A 143 -10.21 6.55 10.34
CA PHE A 143 -11.63 6.79 10.51
C PHE A 143 -11.92 8.29 10.51
N SER A 144 -13.10 8.67 10.04
CA SER A 144 -13.62 10.00 10.34
C SER A 144 -13.76 10.18 11.85
N PRO A 145 -13.78 11.43 12.37
CA PRO A 145 -13.85 11.67 13.82
C PRO A 145 -15.07 11.05 14.50
N ASP A 146 -16.17 10.87 13.77
CA ASP A 146 -17.42 10.25 14.21
C ASP A 146 -17.46 8.73 13.97
N GLY A 147 -16.41 8.14 13.38
CA GLY A 147 -16.33 6.71 13.06
C GLY A 147 -17.23 6.27 11.89
N ARG A 148 -17.92 7.19 11.22
CA ARG A 148 -18.86 6.87 10.13
C ARG A 148 -18.17 6.35 8.87
N PHE A 149 -17.02 6.93 8.52
CA PHE A 149 -16.27 6.61 7.31
C PHE A 149 -14.93 5.99 7.66
N VAL A 150 -14.48 5.09 6.79
CA VAL A 150 -13.15 4.52 6.82
C VAL A 150 -12.40 4.88 5.53
N TYR A 151 -11.15 5.28 5.71
CA TYR A 151 -10.23 5.69 4.65
C TYR A 151 -9.12 4.66 4.52
N PHE A 152 -8.90 4.23 3.28
CA PHE A 152 -7.83 3.32 2.90
C PHE A 152 -6.82 4.06 2.06
N ALA A 153 -5.55 3.91 2.39
CA ALA A 153 -4.45 4.33 1.54
C ALA A 153 -3.80 3.08 0.94
N SER A 154 -3.60 3.06 -0.36
CA SER A 154 -2.85 2.00 -1.03
C SER A 154 -1.43 2.45 -1.40
N ARG A 155 -0.54 1.49 -1.59
CA ARG A 155 0.87 1.75 -1.91
C ARG A 155 1.07 2.44 -3.26
N ASP A 156 0.11 2.30 -4.18
CA ASP A 156 0.09 2.97 -5.48
C ASP A 156 -0.52 4.38 -5.43
N GLY A 157 -0.87 4.88 -4.25
CA GLY A 157 -1.26 6.28 -4.02
C GLY A 157 -2.76 6.56 -4.05
N TRP A 158 -3.61 5.54 -4.20
CA TRP A 158 -5.05 5.74 -4.08
C TRP A 158 -5.48 5.96 -2.64
N ILE A 159 -6.38 6.92 -2.45
CA ILE A 159 -7.15 7.10 -1.23
C ILE A 159 -8.60 6.73 -1.56
N SER A 160 -9.13 5.73 -0.85
CA SER A 160 -10.53 5.33 -0.96
C SER A 160 -11.26 5.66 0.33
N LEU A 161 -12.48 6.17 0.20
CA LEU A 161 -13.42 6.37 1.30
C LEU A 161 -14.52 5.30 1.16
N TYR A 162 -14.80 4.61 2.25
CA TYR A 162 -15.95 3.73 2.40
C TYR A 162 -16.81 4.23 3.57
#